data_AF-A0A3D0CBH2-F1
#
_entry.id   AF-A0A3D0CBH2-F1
#
_cell.length_a   1.000
_cell.length_b   1.000
_cell.length_c   1.000
_cell.angle_alpha   90.00
_cell.angle_beta   90.00
_cell.angle_gamma   90.00
#
_symmetry.space_group_name_H-M   'P 1'
#
loop_
_entity.id
_entity.type
_entity.pdbx_description
1 polymer ?
#
loop_
_entity_poly.entity_id
_entity_poly.type
_entity_poly.pdbx_seq_one_letter_code
_entity_poly.pdbx_strand_id
1 'polypeptide(L)' 'MKMSYSLKYKLLNSILMSFLMALVMSGCIMASHLNITEIKFFLAWRDAFFFAWPIAFPTAFLVQPLIKGLVNKLLPVE' A
#
# COMPACT_ATOMS: atom_id res chain seq x y z
N MET A 1 3.88 -27.68 13.85
CA MET A 1 3.23 -26.34 13.93
C MET A 1 4.07 -25.28 13.20
N LYS A 2 4.24 -25.37 11.86
CA LYS A 2 5.05 -24.43 11.04
C LYS A 2 4.19 -23.43 10.22
N MET A 3 2.87 -23.61 10.24
CA MET A 3 1.91 -22.86 9.42
C MET A 3 1.64 -21.43 9.92
N SER A 4 1.86 -21.15 11.22
CA SER A 4 1.58 -19.84 11.84
C SER A 4 2.51 -18.73 11.32
N TYR A 5 3.79 -19.02 11.06
CA TYR A 5 4.75 -17.99 10.62
C TYR A 5 4.49 -17.49 9.20
N SER A 6 4.07 -18.37 8.28
CA SER A 6 3.73 -18.01 6.89
C SER A 6 2.55 -17.03 6.83
N LEU A 7 1.49 -17.29 7.62
CA LEU A 7 0.32 -16.42 7.64
C LEU A 7 0.62 -15.06 8.28
N LYS A 8 1.35 -15.07 9.40
CA LYS A 8 1.82 -13.85 10.08
C LYS A 8 2.73 -13.03 9.18
N TYR A 9 3.63 -13.67 8.45
CA TYR A 9 4.50 -13.01 7.48
C TYR A 9 3.70 -12.36 6.36
N LYS A 10 2.73 -13.08 5.76
CA LYS A 10 1.86 -12.52 4.71
C LYS A 10 1.03 -11.34 5.19
N LEU A 11 0.46 -11.43 6.39
CA LEU A 11 -0.32 -10.35 6.99
C LEU A 11 0.57 -9.14 7.29
N LEU A 12 1.68 -9.35 7.98
CA LEU A 12 2.62 -8.28 8.32
C LEU A 12 3.17 -7.62 7.07
N ASN A 13 3.56 -8.41 6.06
CA ASN A 13 4.04 -7.91 4.78
C ASN A 13 2.97 -7.09 4.05
N SER A 14 1.70 -7.56 4.03
CA SER A 14 0.60 -6.82 3.41
C SER A 14 0.32 -5.50 4.12
N ILE A 15 0.32 -5.50 5.47
CA ILE A 15 0.10 -4.30 6.29
C ILE A 15 1.24 -3.29 6.08
N LEU A 16 2.50 -3.73 6.19
CA LEU A 16 3.65 -2.85 6.01
C LEU A 16 3.71 -2.28 4.60
N MET A 17 3.49 -3.12 3.58
CA MET A 17 3.53 -2.71 2.19
C MET A 17 2.42 -1.69 1.90
N SER A 18 1.17 -1.95 2.31
CA SER A 18 0.08 -1.01 2.09
C SER A 18 0.26 0.28 2.90
N PHE A 19 0.81 0.19 4.11
CA PHE A 19 1.13 1.35 4.95
C PHE A 19 2.19 2.24 4.28
N LEU A 20 3.35 1.69 3.92
CA LEU A 20 4.44 2.46 3.31
C LEU A 20 4.04 3.00 1.93
N MET A 21 3.33 2.21 1.12
CA MET A 21 2.90 2.66 -0.20
C MET A 21 1.87 3.79 -0.11
N ALA A 22 0.89 3.70 0.81
CA ALA A 22 -0.07 4.78 1.04
C ALA A 22 0.63 6.03 1.58
N LEU A 23 1.60 5.88 2.48
CA LEU A 23 2.37 6.98 3.06
C LEU A 23 3.16 7.75 1.99
N VAL A 24 3.86 7.03 1.12
CA VAL A 24 4.63 7.62 0.02
C VAL A 24 3.72 8.23 -1.04
N MET A 25 2.71 7.50 -1.52
CA MET A 25 1.83 7.98 -2.59
C MET A 25 1.02 9.20 -2.17
N SER A 26 0.41 9.19 -0.97
CA SER A 26 -0.29 10.37 -0.46
C SER A 26 0.65 11.58 -0.34
N GLY A 27 1.91 11.35 0.05
CA GLY A 27 2.94 12.40 0.17
C GLY A 27 3.30 12.98 -1.18
N CYS A 28 3.58 12.12 -2.17
CA CYS A 28 3.88 12.55 -3.53
C CYS A 28 2.72 13.32 -4.18
N ILE A 29 1.48 12.85 -4.00
CA ILE A 29 0.29 13.51 -4.55
C ILE A 29 0.09 14.87 -3.88
N MET A 30 0.17 14.97 -2.56
CA MET A 30 0.03 16.27 -1.90
C MET A 30 1.20 17.21 -2.22
N ALA A 31 2.40 16.68 -2.47
CA ALA A 31 3.58 17.47 -2.80
C ALA A 31 3.53 17.99 -4.25
N SER A 32 2.80 17.31 -5.15
CA SER A 32 2.57 17.81 -6.50
C SER A 32 1.49 18.89 -6.55
N HIS A 33 0.50 18.83 -5.64
CA HIS A 33 -0.61 19.78 -5.59
C HIS A 33 -0.38 20.97 -4.66
N LEU A 34 0.49 20.84 -3.66
CA LEU A 34 0.77 21.85 -2.65
C LEU A 34 2.28 22.10 -2.54
N ASN A 35 2.66 23.33 -2.23
CA ASN A 35 4.04 23.65 -1.88
C ASN A 35 4.42 22.93 -0.57
N ILE A 36 5.50 22.15 -0.61
CA ILE A 36 6.00 21.33 0.51
C ILE A 36 6.30 22.17 1.77
N THR A 37 6.60 23.46 1.58
CA THR A 37 6.94 24.41 2.65
C THR A 37 5.73 24.84 3.49
N GLU A 38 4.51 24.59 3.04
CA GLU A 38 3.28 25.00 3.72
C GLU A 38 2.84 23.99 4.79
N ILE A 39 2.41 24.46 5.97
CA ILE A 39 1.82 23.58 7.01
C ILE A 39 0.58 22.83 6.49
N LYS A 40 -0.14 23.44 5.54
CA LYS A 40 -1.29 22.83 4.86
C LYS A 40 -0.91 21.55 4.10
N PHE A 41 0.30 21.44 3.58
CA PHE A 41 0.79 20.23 2.94
C PHE A 41 0.79 19.06 3.91
N PHE A 42 1.33 19.25 5.13
CA PHE A 42 1.40 18.19 6.12
C PHE A 42 0.02 17.75 6.63
N LEU A 43 -0.90 18.70 6.80
CA LEU A 43 -2.30 18.41 7.17
C LEU A 43 -3.03 17.64 6.07
N ALA A 44 -2.96 18.11 4.83
CA ALA A 44 -3.60 17.47 3.68
C ALA A 44 -3.00 16.09 3.39
N TRP A 45 -1.68 15.93 3.56
CA TRP A 45 -0.98 14.65 3.44
C TRP A 45 -1.48 13.64 4.46
N ARG A 46 -1.53 14.03 5.73
CA ARG A 46 -2.01 13.17 6.81
C ARG A 46 -3.47 12.77 6.58
N ASP A 47 -4.33 13.71 6.21
CA ASP A 47 -5.75 13.43 5.99
C ASP A 47 -5.95 12.50 4.78
N ALA A 48 -5.21 12.72 3.69
CA ALA A 48 -5.20 11.82 2.53
C ALA A 48 -4.67 10.42 2.88
N PHE A 49 -3.64 10.34 3.73
CA PHE A 49 -3.09 9.07 4.21
C PHE A 49 -4.12 8.28 5.04
N PHE A 50 -4.76 8.91 6.03
CA PHE A 50 -5.76 8.25 6.87
C PHE A 50 -6.99 7.82 6.10
N PHE A 51 -7.34 8.52 5.02
CA PHE A 51 -8.42 8.10 4.13
C PHE A 51 -8.00 6.92 3.24
N ALA A 52 -6.80 6.99 2.65
CA ALA A 52 -6.34 5.99 1.68
C ALA A 52 -5.92 4.66 2.32
N TRP A 53 -5.26 4.69 3.48
CA TRP A 53 -4.73 3.49 4.16
C TRP A 53 -5.79 2.39 4.46
N PRO A 54 -6.96 2.70 5.07
CA PRO A 54 -7.97 1.68 5.37
C PRO A 54 -8.61 1.08 4.11
N ILE A 55 -8.52 1.75 2.96
CA ILE A 55 -8.98 1.25 1.66
C ILE A 55 -7.87 0.44 0.99
N ALA A 56 -6.63 0.88 1.10
CA ALA A 56 -5.46 0.24 0.49
C ALA A 56 -5.17 -1.13 1.07
N PHE A 57 -5.32 -1.32 2.39
CA PHE A 57 -5.09 -2.61 3.05
C PHE A 57 -6.00 -3.75 2.52
N PRO A 58 -7.34 -3.65 2.56
CA PRO A 58 -8.21 -4.70 2.03
C PRO A 58 -8.02 -4.87 0.51
N THR A 59 -7.77 -3.78 -0.22
CA THR A 59 -7.46 -3.85 -1.65
C THR A 59 -6.21 -4.66 -1.90
N ALA A 60 -5.09 -4.38 -1.23
CA ALA A 60 -3.84 -5.12 -1.39
C ALA A 60 -4.00 -6.61 -1.01
N PHE A 61 -4.82 -6.92 0.00
CA PHE A 61 -5.10 -8.31 0.38
C PHE A 61 -5.92 -9.05 -0.69
N LEU A 62 -6.96 -8.43 -1.23
CA LEU A 62 -7.83 -9.03 -2.26
C LEU A 62 -7.20 -9.08 -3.65
N VAL A 63 -6.37 -8.09 -3.99
CA VAL A 63 -5.73 -7.94 -5.31
C VAL A 63 -4.48 -8.81 -5.43
N GLN A 64 -3.86 -9.24 -4.33
CA GLN A 64 -2.71 -10.16 -4.35
C GLN A 64 -2.88 -11.41 -5.23
N PRO A 65 -3.95 -12.23 -5.09
CA PRO A 65 -4.15 -13.39 -5.96
C PRO A 65 -4.39 -13.01 -7.43
N LEU A 66 -5.09 -11.90 -7.69
CA LEU A 66 -5.30 -11.36 -9.04
C LEU A 66 -3.97 -11.00 -9.71
N ILE A 67 -3.11 -10.26 -9.00
CA ILE A 67 -1.79 -9.87 -9.51
C ILE A 67 -0.91 -11.09 -9.76
N LYS A 68 -0.94 -12.10 -8.89
CA LYS A 68 -0.20 -13.36 -9.15
C LYS A 68 -0.65 -14.04 -10.45
N GLY A 69 -1.95 -14.09 -10.71
CA GLY A 69 -2.49 -14.62 -11.97
C GLY A 69 -2.04 -13.80 -13.18
N LEU A 70 -2.07 -12.47 -13.08
CA LEU A 70 -1.60 -11.55 -14.12
C LEU A 70 -0.10 -11.70 -14.39
N VAL A 71 0.73 -11.74 -13.35
CA VAL A 71 2.19 -11.90 -13.47
C VAL A 71 2.52 -13.23 -14.13
N ASN A 72 1.88 -14.34 -13.72
CA ASN A 72 2.08 -15.64 -14.36
C ASN A 72 1.66 -15.66 -15.84
N LYS A 73 0.71 -14.81 -16.26
CA LYS A 73 0.30 -14.69 -17.66
C LYS A 73 1.30 -13.88 -18.49
N LEU A 74 1.94 -12.88 -17.89
CA LEU A 74 2.91 -12.00 -18.56
C LEU A 74 4.31 -12.61 -18.60
N LEU A 75 4.70 -13.28 -17.53
CA LEU A 75 5.94 -14.01 -17.37
C LEU A 75 5.60 -15.39 -16.82
N PRO A 76 5.21 -16.36 -17.67
CA PRO A 76 5.14 -17.74 -17.25
C PRO A 76 6.56 -18.12 -16.82
N VAL A 77 6.76 -18.21 -15.51
CA VAL A 77 7.99 -18.77 -14.94
C VAL A 77 7.99 -20.24 -15.35
N GLU A 78 8.87 -20.59 -16.29
CA GLU A 78 9.09 -21.96 -16.78
C GLU A 78 9.30 -22.97 -15.64
#